data_AF-A0A9W8PXI4-F1
#
_entry.id   AF-A0A9W8PXI4-F1
#
_cell.length_a   1.000
_cell.length_b   1.000
_cell.length_c   1.000
_cell.angle_alpha   90.00
_cell.angle_beta   90.00
_cell.angle_gamma   90.00
#
_symmetry.space_group_name_H-M   'P 1'
#
loop_
_entity.id
_entity.type
_entity.pdbx_description
1 polymer ?
#
loop_
_entity_poly.entity_id
_entity_poly.type
_entity_poly.pdbx_seq_one_letter_code
_entity_poly.pdbx_strand_id
1 'polypeptide(L)'
;MKPSAILSFGAILLGATTPVEASQCKTPPCGRFENSTPWTAKWADLGMKDHLCQLSSGGKPVKCKQYSLGANSSRGGFFHKPRTDVDAFCFADRTYYVKFGPRGSEKAYKKGVWIKINSAQTAKCVARNGVPHCTVN
;
A
#
# COMPACT_ATOMS: atom_id res chain seq x y z
N MET A 1 43.20 -43.67 -17.02
CA MET A 1 41.99 -43.50 -17.85
C MET A 1 40.99 -42.66 -17.07
N LYS A 2 40.60 -41.49 -17.59
CA LYS A 2 39.42 -40.69 -17.15
C LYS A 2 38.21 -41.17 -17.96
N PRO A 3 37.01 -41.24 -17.35
CA PRO A 3 36.05 -40.11 -17.45
C PRO A 3 35.35 -39.84 -16.09
N SER A 4 35.25 -38.59 -15.64
CA SER A 4 34.17 -37.62 -15.91
C SER A 4 32.79 -38.10 -15.43
N ALA A 5 32.41 -37.68 -14.22
CA ALA A 5 31.05 -37.77 -13.70
C ALA A 5 30.38 -36.39 -13.77
N ILE A 6 29.12 -36.41 -14.19
CA ILE A 6 28.32 -35.31 -14.71
C ILE A 6 27.85 -34.38 -13.57
N LEU A 7 28.06 -33.07 -13.73
CA LEU A 7 27.39 -32.03 -12.93
C LEU A 7 25.90 -32.01 -13.28
N SER A 8 25.06 -32.47 -12.37
CA SER A 8 23.62 -32.28 -12.43
C SER A 8 23.26 -30.94 -11.77
N PHE A 9 23.06 -29.89 -12.58
CA PHE A 9 22.42 -28.66 -12.13
C PHE A 9 20.92 -28.91 -12.01
N GLY A 10 20.45 -29.09 -10.77
CA GLY A 10 19.02 -29.05 -10.45
C GLY A 10 18.49 -27.65 -10.70
N ALA A 11 17.76 -27.46 -11.81
CA ALA A 11 17.00 -26.25 -12.07
C ALA A 11 15.81 -26.21 -11.11
N ILE A 12 15.93 -25.43 -10.04
CA ILE A 12 14.78 -25.05 -9.20
C ILE A 12 13.95 -24.09 -10.04
N LEU A 13 12.85 -24.61 -10.60
CA LEU A 13 11.76 -23.81 -11.17
C LEU A 13 11.15 -22.97 -10.04
N LEU A 14 11.66 -21.76 -9.85
CA LEU A 14 10.98 -20.71 -9.11
C LEU A 14 9.71 -20.37 -9.89
N GLY A 15 8.59 -20.96 -9.49
CA GLY A 15 7.27 -20.55 -9.94
C GLY A 15 7.10 -19.07 -9.63
N ALA A 16 7.22 -18.24 -10.66
CA ALA A 16 6.87 -16.83 -10.57
C ALA A 16 5.37 -16.78 -10.28
N THR A 17 5.00 -16.61 -9.01
CA THR A 17 3.65 -16.18 -8.66
C THR A 17 3.49 -14.82 -9.31
N THR A 18 2.77 -14.77 -10.44
CA THR A 18 2.39 -13.49 -11.02
C THR A 18 1.70 -12.71 -9.90
N PRO A 19 2.19 -11.52 -9.53
CA PRO A 19 1.50 -10.73 -8.53
C PRO A 19 0.11 -10.49 -9.10
N VAL A 20 -0.92 -11.06 -8.46
CA VAL A 20 -2.32 -10.74 -8.76
C VAL A 20 -2.39 -9.23 -8.73
N GLU A 21 -2.51 -8.63 -9.92
CA GLU A 21 -2.53 -7.20 -10.08
C GLU A 21 -3.70 -6.67 -9.25
N ALA A 22 -3.41 -5.69 -8.39
CA ALA A 22 -4.47 -4.90 -7.79
C ALA A 22 -5.38 -4.33 -8.87
N SER A 23 -6.62 -3.96 -8.51
CA SER A 23 -7.63 -3.52 -9.46
C SER A 23 -7.02 -2.56 -10.49
N GLN A 24 -6.92 -3.03 -11.75
CA GLN A 24 -6.40 -2.20 -12.83
C GLN A 24 -7.40 -1.05 -12.98
N CYS A 25 -7.05 0.16 -12.55
CA CYS A 25 -8.00 1.26 -12.57
C CYS A 25 -8.29 1.66 -14.03
N LYS A 26 -9.46 1.24 -14.54
CA LYS A 26 -9.85 1.38 -15.95
C LYS A 26 -10.40 2.77 -16.28
N THR A 27 -11.05 3.41 -15.32
CA THR A 27 -11.74 4.70 -15.49
C THR A 27 -11.34 5.63 -14.34
N PRO A 28 -10.97 6.89 -14.60
CA PRO A 28 -10.69 7.85 -13.54
C PRO A 28 -11.96 8.24 -12.78
N PRO A 29 -11.84 8.69 -11.52
CA PRO A 29 -10.58 8.89 -10.80
C PRO A 29 -10.05 7.59 -10.16
N CYS A 30 -8.76 7.55 -9.81
CA CYS A 30 -8.15 6.42 -9.09
C CYS A 30 -7.38 6.93 -7.88
N GLY A 31 -7.65 6.34 -6.72
CA GLY A 31 -7.05 6.67 -5.44
C GLY A 31 -5.55 6.49 -5.50
N ARG A 32 -4.85 7.39 -4.83
CA ARG A 32 -3.39 7.45 -4.86
C ARG A 32 -2.82 7.60 -3.47
N PHE A 33 -1.68 6.96 -3.25
CA PHE A 33 -0.90 7.09 -2.03
C PHE A 33 0.56 7.44 -2.36
N GLU A 34 1.05 8.53 -1.77
CA GLU A 34 2.42 9.02 -1.87
C GLU A 34 3.07 8.96 -0.48
N ASN A 35 4.12 8.15 -0.37
CA ASN A 35 4.90 7.98 0.84
C ASN A 35 6.26 8.67 0.68
N SER A 36 6.33 9.95 1.01
CA SER A 36 7.59 10.73 1.05
C SER A 36 8.24 10.66 2.44
N THR A 37 8.01 9.58 3.18
CA THR A 37 8.63 9.32 4.48
C THR A 37 9.78 8.33 4.34
N PRO A 38 10.72 8.26 5.31
CA PRO A 38 11.81 7.29 5.29
C PRO A 38 11.38 5.88 5.73
N TRP A 39 10.08 5.65 5.97
CA TRP A 39 9.57 4.37 6.48
C TRP A 39 8.71 3.65 5.46
N THR A 40 8.69 2.33 5.54
CA THR A 40 7.79 1.52 4.73
C THR A 40 6.37 1.70 5.23
N ALA A 41 5.46 2.05 4.32
CA ALA A 41 4.03 2.08 4.55
C ALA A 41 3.36 0.85 3.92
N LYS A 42 2.05 0.73 4.10
CA LYS A 42 1.23 -0.23 3.35
C LYS A 42 0.08 0.48 2.66
N TRP A 43 -0.35 -0.10 1.55
CA TRP A 43 -1.61 0.23 0.89
C TRP A 43 -2.44 -1.04 0.67
N ALA A 44 -3.72 -0.86 0.45
CA ALA A 44 -4.65 -1.96 0.24
C ALA A 44 -5.65 -1.67 -0.86
N ASP A 45 -6.05 -2.77 -1.50
CA ASP A 45 -7.23 -2.91 -2.35
C ASP A 45 -8.33 -3.56 -1.47
N LEU A 46 -9.43 -2.84 -1.25
CA LEU A 46 -10.53 -3.27 -0.39
C LEU A 46 -11.53 -4.09 -1.19
N GLY A 47 -11.95 -5.25 -0.66
CA GLY A 47 -12.86 -6.17 -1.34
C GLY A 47 -12.18 -7.46 -1.83
N MET A 48 -10.86 -7.46 -1.92
CA MET A 48 -10.04 -8.66 -2.19
C MET A 48 -9.90 -9.53 -0.93
N LYS A 49 -9.78 -10.86 -1.06
CA LYS A 49 -10.03 -11.81 0.05
C LYS A 49 -8.78 -12.36 0.77
N ASP A 50 -7.64 -11.70 0.68
CA ASP A 50 -6.38 -12.29 1.18
C ASP A 50 -6.11 -11.97 2.66
N HIS A 51 -6.62 -10.85 3.16
CA HIS A 51 -6.35 -10.32 4.50
C HIS A 51 -7.59 -9.66 5.11
N LEU A 52 -7.47 -9.27 6.38
CA LEU A 52 -8.43 -8.43 7.09
C LEU A 52 -7.80 -7.09 7.46
N CYS A 53 -8.46 -6.00 7.09
CA CYS A 53 -8.03 -4.62 7.37
C CYS A 53 -9.00 -3.98 8.37
N GLN A 54 -8.50 -3.55 9.52
CA GLN A 54 -9.28 -2.77 10.48
C GLN A 54 -9.28 -1.30 10.06
N LEU A 55 -10.43 -0.80 9.60
CA LEU A 55 -10.59 0.61 9.20
C LEU A 55 -10.71 1.52 10.42
N SER A 56 -10.25 2.77 10.25
CA SER A 56 -10.34 3.83 11.26
C SER A 56 -11.76 4.29 11.59
N SER A 57 -12.72 4.03 10.70
CA SER A 57 -14.15 4.25 10.93
C SER A 57 -14.74 3.32 11.99
N GLY A 58 -13.98 2.33 12.46
CA GLY A 58 -14.46 1.28 13.36
C GLY A 58 -15.21 0.18 12.61
N GLY A 59 -15.92 -0.66 13.37
CA GLY A 59 -16.65 -1.82 12.84
C GLY A 59 -15.77 -3.06 12.66
N LYS A 60 -16.36 -4.10 12.07
CA LYS A 60 -15.67 -5.37 11.79
C LYS A 60 -14.58 -5.15 10.73
N PRO A 61 -13.41 -5.81 10.85
CA PRO A 61 -12.40 -5.79 9.81
C PRO A 61 -12.97 -6.15 8.44
N VAL A 62 -12.56 -5.41 7.40
CA VAL A 62 -12.99 -5.64 6.02
C VAL A 62 -11.99 -6.52 5.30
N LYS A 63 -12.45 -7.33 4.34
CA LYS A 63 -11.56 -8.10 3.47
C LYS A 63 -10.76 -7.16 2.59
N CYS A 64 -9.45 -7.40 2.52
CA CYS A 64 -8.54 -6.59 1.74
C CYS A 64 -7.37 -7.42 1.22
N LYS A 65 -6.65 -6.88 0.24
CA LYS A 65 -5.30 -7.32 -0.10
C LYS A 65 -4.31 -6.22 0.23
N GLN A 66 -3.27 -6.57 0.99
CA GLN A 66 -2.29 -5.61 1.49
C GLN A 66 -1.00 -5.69 0.69
N TYR A 67 -0.36 -4.54 0.49
CA TYR A 67 0.89 -4.41 -0.24
C TYR A 67 1.82 -3.45 0.49
N SER A 68 3.12 -3.72 0.44
CA SER A 68 4.13 -2.79 0.95
C SER A 68 4.35 -1.62 -0.01
N LEU A 69 4.58 -0.43 0.53
CA LEU A 69 5.03 0.75 -0.20
C LEU A 69 6.31 1.26 0.48
N GLY A 70 7.44 1.17 -0.24
CA GLY A 70 8.73 1.56 0.29
C GLY A 70 8.80 3.05 0.65
N ALA A 71 9.89 3.44 1.32
CA ALA A 71 10.22 4.84 1.55
C ALA A 71 10.34 5.61 0.22
N ASN A 72 9.95 6.88 0.22
CA ASN A 72 10.03 7.78 -0.94
C ASN A 72 9.42 7.20 -2.23
N SER A 73 8.28 6.53 -2.11
CA SER A 73 7.61 5.87 -3.24
C SER A 73 6.12 6.19 -3.30
N SER A 74 5.48 5.87 -4.42
CA SER A 74 4.05 6.15 -4.61
C SER A 74 3.35 5.01 -5.35
N ARG A 75 2.03 4.91 -5.16
CA ARG A 75 1.18 3.93 -5.83
C ARG A 75 -0.19 4.51 -6.12
N GLY A 76 -0.78 4.04 -7.22
CA GLY A 76 -2.13 4.42 -7.64
C GLY A 76 -2.18 5.71 -8.43
N GLY A 77 -3.41 6.09 -8.80
CA GLY A 77 -3.68 7.16 -9.75
C GLY A 77 -3.84 6.66 -11.18
N PHE A 78 -4.76 7.29 -11.92
CA PHE A 78 -5.09 6.92 -13.30
C PHE A 78 -3.94 7.19 -14.29
N PHE A 79 -3.18 8.27 -14.04
CA PHE A 79 -2.10 8.72 -14.91
C PHE A 79 -0.74 8.10 -14.55
N HIS A 80 -0.69 7.16 -13.60
CA HIS A 80 0.53 6.46 -13.20
C HIS A 80 0.42 4.97 -13.52
N LYS A 81 1.49 4.38 -14.04
CA LYS A 81 1.54 2.94 -14.36
C LYS A 81 2.16 2.14 -13.19
N PRO A 82 1.67 0.91 -12.92
CA PRO A 82 0.41 0.37 -13.40
C PRO A 82 -0.78 1.14 -12.78
N ARG A 83 -1.85 1.34 -13.57
CA ARG A 83 -3.04 2.04 -13.09
C ARG A 83 -3.64 1.23 -11.96
N THR A 84 -3.69 1.80 -10.76
CA THR A 84 -4.18 1.13 -9.54
C THR A 84 -5.12 2.08 -8.83
N ASP A 85 -6.24 1.57 -8.31
CA ASP A 85 -7.08 2.29 -7.38
C ASP A 85 -6.66 1.92 -5.95
N VAL A 86 -6.04 2.85 -5.22
CA VAL A 86 -5.67 2.61 -3.82
C VAL A 86 -6.86 2.97 -2.94
N ASP A 87 -7.40 1.99 -2.21
CA ASP A 87 -8.56 2.20 -1.35
C ASP A 87 -8.20 2.59 0.08
N ALA A 88 -7.04 2.15 0.57
CA ALA A 88 -6.61 2.44 1.93
C ALA A 88 -5.10 2.43 2.09
N PHE A 89 -4.62 3.11 3.13
CA PHE A 89 -3.21 3.10 3.52
C PHE A 89 -3.04 2.99 5.03
N CYS A 90 -1.87 2.56 5.47
CA CYS A 90 -1.46 2.62 6.87
C CYS A 90 0.07 2.62 7.03
N PHE A 91 0.53 2.94 8.25
CA PHE A 91 1.85 2.56 8.72
C PHE A 91 1.70 1.39 9.70
N ALA A 92 2.32 0.25 9.40
CA ALA A 92 2.12 -0.99 10.14
C ALA A 92 2.88 -1.03 11.49
N ASP A 93 3.98 -0.30 11.59
CA ASP A 93 4.94 -0.37 12.71
C ASP A 93 4.90 0.84 13.65
N ARG A 94 4.25 1.94 13.25
CA ARG A 94 4.28 3.22 13.98
C ARG A 94 2.95 3.96 13.97
N THR A 95 2.77 4.80 14.98
CA THR A 95 1.73 5.83 15.01
C THR A 95 1.98 6.85 13.90
N TYR A 96 0.91 7.41 13.36
CA TYR A 96 0.97 8.44 12.32
C TYR A 96 -0.24 9.37 12.42
N TYR A 97 -0.12 10.54 11.80
CA TYR A 97 -1.14 11.58 11.85
C TYR A 97 -1.78 11.75 10.48
N VAL A 98 -3.10 11.93 10.44
CA VAL A 98 -3.83 12.18 9.20
C VAL A 98 -4.76 13.37 9.31
N LYS A 99 -4.71 14.23 8.29
CA LYS A 99 -5.60 15.37 8.08
C LYS A 99 -6.38 15.18 6.78
N PHE A 100 -7.70 15.32 6.83
CA PHE A 100 -8.57 15.24 5.64
C PHE A 100 -8.94 16.65 5.14
N GLY A 101 -8.54 16.97 3.92
CA GLY A 101 -8.75 18.26 3.27
C GLY A 101 -7.93 19.41 3.88
N PRO A 102 -8.03 20.62 3.29
CA PRO A 102 -7.25 21.77 3.73
C PRO A 102 -7.66 22.29 5.11
N ARG A 103 -8.95 22.16 5.46
CA ARG A 103 -9.55 22.65 6.72
C ARG A 103 -9.76 21.56 7.77
N GLY A 104 -9.36 20.32 7.49
CA GLY A 104 -9.50 19.24 8.46
C GLY A 104 -8.59 19.42 9.67
N SER A 105 -9.02 18.87 10.80
CA SER A 105 -8.14 18.70 11.95
C SER A 105 -7.26 17.46 11.75
N GLU A 106 -6.02 17.55 12.21
CA GLU A 106 -5.12 16.41 12.23
C GLU A 106 -5.51 15.46 13.37
N LYS A 107 -5.55 14.15 13.08
CA LYS A 107 -5.86 13.10 14.05
C LYS A 107 -4.76 12.05 14.08
N ALA A 108 -4.40 11.60 15.28
CA ALA A 108 -3.45 10.52 15.50
C ALA A 108 -4.11 9.14 15.31
N TYR A 109 -3.41 8.24 14.63
CA TYR A 109 -3.81 6.86 14.40
C TYR A 109 -2.73 5.89 14.86
N LYS A 110 -3.13 4.84 15.59
CA LYS A 110 -2.24 3.79 16.05
C LYS A 110 -1.72 2.98 14.86
N LYS A 111 -0.54 2.36 15.04
CA LYS A 111 0.06 1.46 14.05
C LYS A 111 -0.92 0.38 13.57
N GLY A 112 -0.90 0.08 12.28
CA GLY A 112 -1.73 -0.95 11.66
C GLY A 112 -3.22 -0.63 11.49
N VAL A 113 -3.71 0.50 12.00
CA VAL A 113 -5.07 0.99 11.68
C VAL A 113 -5.07 1.50 10.25
N TRP A 114 -6.08 1.15 9.46
CA TRP A 114 -6.18 1.51 8.04
C TRP A 114 -7.03 2.77 7.83
N ILE A 115 -6.51 3.70 7.04
CA ILE A 115 -7.24 4.90 6.61
C ILE A 115 -7.80 4.65 5.22
N LYS A 116 -9.12 4.67 5.12
CA LYS A 116 -9.81 4.61 3.84
C LYS A 116 -9.67 5.94 3.10
N ILE A 117 -9.39 5.87 1.81
CA ILE A 117 -9.53 6.95 0.84
C ILE A 117 -10.52 6.51 -0.24
N ASN A 118 -11.11 7.44 -0.97
CA ASN A 118 -11.90 7.13 -2.15
C ASN A 118 -11.06 7.29 -3.43
N SER A 119 -11.61 6.86 -4.57
CA SER A 119 -10.90 6.90 -5.85
C SER A 119 -10.57 8.32 -6.34
N ALA A 120 -11.21 9.37 -5.80
CA ALA A 120 -10.90 10.77 -6.12
C ALA A 120 -9.80 11.37 -5.24
N GLN A 121 -9.35 10.65 -4.20
CA GLN A 121 -8.46 11.18 -3.18
C GLN A 121 -7.00 10.78 -3.40
N THR A 122 -6.10 11.69 -3.01
CA THR A 122 -4.67 11.40 -2.87
C THR A 122 -4.22 11.58 -1.43
N ALA A 123 -3.71 10.50 -0.83
CA ALA A 123 -3.00 10.55 0.43
C ALA A 123 -1.52 10.89 0.21
N LYS A 124 -1.02 11.95 0.84
CA LYS A 124 0.39 12.33 0.80
C LYS A 124 0.96 12.36 2.21
N CYS A 125 1.96 11.51 2.48
CA CYS A 125 2.61 11.44 3.77
C CYS A 125 4.05 11.97 3.71
N VAL A 126 4.40 12.82 4.67
CA VAL A 126 5.74 13.38 4.86
C VAL A 126 6.21 13.14 6.29
N ALA A 127 7.52 13.03 6.50
CA ALA A 127 8.06 12.95 7.85
C ALA A 127 8.12 14.35 8.48
N ARG A 128 7.57 14.51 9.69
CA ARG A 128 7.76 15.70 10.53
C ARG A 128 8.02 15.24 11.96
N ASN A 129 9.03 15.81 12.61
CA ASN A 129 9.40 15.50 13.99
C ASN A 129 9.52 13.98 14.28
N GLY A 130 10.06 13.21 13.33
CA GLY A 130 10.25 11.77 13.49
C GLY A 130 8.99 10.91 13.33
N VAL A 131 7.86 11.48 12.90
CA VAL A 131 6.58 10.77 12.71
C VAL A 131 6.00 11.04 11.31
N PRO A 132 5.26 10.10 10.70
CA PRO A 132 4.52 10.37 9.47
C PRO A 132 3.32 11.30 9.71
N HIS A 133 3.23 12.35 8.90
CA HIS A 133 2.07 13.23 8.80
C HIS A 133 1.50 13.17 7.39
N CYS A 134 0.23 12.80 7.29
CA CYS A 134 -0.46 12.56 6.04
C CYS A 134 -1.58 13.57 5.80
N THR A 135 -1.68 14.08 4.58
CA THR A 135 -2.85 14.85 4.13
C THR A 135 -3.58 14.06 3.07
N VAL A 136 -4.89 13.91 3.21
CA VAL A 136 -5.77 13.32 2.19
C VAL A 136 -6.57 14.44 1.56
N ASN A 137 -6.38 14.69 0.28
CA ASN A 137 -7.15 15.67 -0.50
C ASN A 137 -7.94 14.97 -1.59
#